data_AF-A0AA37NJW2-F1
#
_entry.id   AF-A0AA37NJW2-F1
#
_cell.length_a   1.000
_cell.length_b   1.000
_cell.length_c   1.000
_cell.angle_alpha   90.00
_cell.angle_beta   90.00
_cell.angle_gamma   90.00
#
_symmetry.space_group_name_H-M   'P 1'
#
loop_
_entity.id
_entity.type
_entity.pdbx_description
1 polymer ?
#
loop_
_entity_poly.entity_id
_entity_poly.type
_entity_poly.pdbx_seq_one_letter_code
_entity_poly.pdbx_strand_id
1 'polypeptide(L)'
;MKQEMILTTEKQVFVTDPDESDKNIENLVTEFNTNLYRIKIDRTLKPPYYELFHEWKEGRRVLHNRLFASGKLEKVVDFINLNIQ
;
A
#
# COMPACT_ATOMS: atom_id res chain seq x y z
N MET A 1 -13.17 -18.21 0.50
CA MET A 1 -13.69 -16.82 0.51
C MET A 1 -12.48 -15.90 0.37
N LYS A 2 -12.47 -15.02 -0.63
CA LYS A 2 -11.42 -14.00 -0.78
C LYS A 2 -11.65 -12.99 0.34
N GLN A 3 -10.65 -12.74 1.17
CA GLN A 3 -10.78 -11.79 2.27
C GLN A 3 -10.67 -10.40 1.64
N GLU A 4 -11.77 -9.67 1.53
CA GLU A 4 -11.77 -8.31 0.99
C GLU A 4 -11.19 -7.36 2.04
N MET A 5 -10.16 -6.61 1.65
CA MET A 5 -9.54 -5.62 2.52
C MET A 5 -10.25 -4.27 2.35
N ILE A 6 -10.58 -3.66 3.50
CA ILE A 6 -11.06 -2.28 3.59
C ILE A 6 -10.00 -1.50 4.37
N LEU A 7 -9.54 -0.41 3.80
CA LEU A 7 -8.65 0.53 4.46
C LEU A 7 -9.37 1.84 4.69
N THR A 8 -9.71 2.09 5.95
CA THR A 8 -10.33 3.34 6.39
C THR A 8 -9.27 4.33 6.84
N THR A 9 -9.34 5.55 6.33
CA THR A 9 -8.59 6.71 6.83
C THR A 9 -9.57 7.69 7.47
N GLU A 10 -9.09 8.82 8.01
CA GLU A 10 -9.99 9.85 8.55
C GLU A 10 -10.82 10.53 7.46
N LYS A 11 -10.38 10.48 6.20
CA LYS A 11 -10.95 11.23 5.08
C LYS A 11 -11.60 10.33 4.02
N GLN A 12 -11.09 9.13 3.80
CA GLN A 12 -11.45 8.28 2.67
C GLN A 12 -11.49 6.80 3.07
N VAL A 13 -12.27 6.01 2.33
CA VAL A 13 -12.33 4.56 2.51
C VAL A 13 -11.90 3.91 1.21
N PHE A 14 -10.81 3.16 1.26
CA PHE A 14 -10.34 2.38 0.13
C PHE A 14 -10.89 0.96 0.24
N VAL A 15 -11.47 0.46 -0.84
CA VAL A 15 -12.04 -0.88 -0.93
C VAL A 15 -11.33 -1.67 -2.01
N THR A 16 -11.29 -2.99 -1.85
CA THR A 16 -10.72 -3.88 -2.87
C THR A 16 -11.55 -3.81 -4.15
N ASP A 17 -10.90 -3.48 -5.27
CA ASP A 17 -11.50 -3.59 -6.60
C ASP A 17 -11.46 -5.06 -7.05
N PRO A 18 -12.60 -5.77 -7.15
CA PRO A 18 -12.62 -7.18 -7.49
C PRO A 18 -12.23 -7.47 -8.94
N ASP A 19 -12.44 -6.52 -9.85
CA ASP A 19 -12.16 -6.67 -11.28
C ASP A 19 -10.67 -6.48 -11.56
N GLU A 20 -10.01 -5.62 -10.77
CA GLU A 20 -8.59 -5.34 -10.88
C GLU A 20 -7.70 -6.06 -9.86
N SER A 21 -8.26 -6.90 -8.98
CA SER A 21 -7.49 -7.63 -7.95
C SER A 21 -7.49 -9.14 -8.17
N ASP A 22 -6.33 -9.76 -7.97
CA ASP A 22 -6.16 -11.22 -8.01
C ASP A 22 -5.55 -11.76 -6.69
N LYS A 23 -5.03 -12.98 -6.71
CA LYS A 23 -4.44 -13.64 -5.54
C LYS A 23 -3.07 -13.08 -5.13
N ASN A 24 -2.40 -12.37 -6.02
CA ASN A 24 -1.05 -11.86 -5.86
C ASN A 24 -1.01 -10.32 -5.80
N ILE A 25 -1.83 -9.65 -6.59
CA ILE A 25 -1.92 -8.19 -6.66
C ILE A 25 -3.31 -7.78 -6.22
N GLU A 26 -3.37 -6.89 -5.23
CA GLU A 26 -4.63 -6.35 -4.72
C GLU A 26 -4.62 -4.82 -4.86
N ASN A 27 -5.65 -4.29 -5.50
CA ASN A 27 -5.82 -2.87 -5.74
C ASN A 27 -6.94 -2.36 -4.83
N LEU A 28 -6.58 -1.54 -3.85
CA LEU A 28 -7.55 -0.80 -3.04
C LEU A 28 -7.81 0.54 -3.73
N VAL A 29 -9.08 0.85 -4.00
CA VAL A 29 -9.48 2.05 -4.73
C VAL A 29 -10.44 2.91 -3.92
N THR A 30 -10.40 4.21 -4.14
CA THR A 30 -11.38 5.18 -3.65
C THR A 30 -11.53 6.29 -4.67
N GLU A 31 -12.73 6.84 -4.77
CA GLU A 31 -12.99 8.04 -5.55
C GLU A 31 -13.16 9.22 -4.62
N PHE A 32 -12.46 10.31 -4.91
CA PHE A 32 -12.59 11.55 -4.14
C PHE A 32 -12.34 12.77 -5.02
N ASN A 33 -13.25 13.76 -4.94
CA ASN A 33 -13.17 15.02 -5.66
C ASN A 33 -12.78 14.87 -7.14
N THR A 34 -13.50 13.99 -7.85
CA THR A 34 -13.30 13.61 -9.28
C THR A 34 -12.03 12.82 -9.61
N ASN A 35 -11.16 12.54 -8.64
CA ASN A 35 -9.98 11.71 -8.83
C ASN A 35 -10.22 10.28 -8.33
N LEU A 36 -9.62 9.32 -9.03
CA LEU A 36 -9.50 7.93 -8.58
C LEU A 36 -8.13 7.74 -7.93
N TYR A 37 -8.11 7.38 -6.66
CA TYR A 37 -6.90 7.03 -5.93
C TYR A 37 -6.78 5.52 -5.80
N ARG A 38 -5.56 5.01 -5.91
CA ARG A 38 -5.28 3.57 -5.85
C ARG A 38 -4.07 3.26 -4.97
N ILE A 39 -4.23 2.29 -4.09
CA ILE A 39 -3.14 1.66 -3.33
C ILE A 39 -2.97 0.25 -3.88
N LYS A 40 -1.80 -0.02 -4.48
CA LYS A 40 -1.45 -1.34 -5.01
C LYS A 40 -0.64 -2.12 -3.96
N ILE A 41 -1.16 -3.28 -3.57
CA ILE A 41 -0.47 -4.27 -2.74
C ILE A 41 0.05 -5.37 -3.67
N ASP A 42 1.35 -5.36 -3.95
CA ASP A 42 2.00 -6.32 -4.84
C ASP A 42 2.78 -7.39 -4.04
N ARG A 43 2.28 -8.63 -4.07
CA ARG A 43 2.89 -9.77 -3.38
C ARG A 43 3.82 -10.59 -4.29
N THR A 44 4.00 -10.19 -5.55
CA THR A 44 4.84 -10.92 -6.52
C THR A 44 6.31 -10.54 -6.43
N LEU A 45 6.64 -9.47 -5.72
CA LEU A 45 7.99 -8.94 -5.64
C LEU A 45 8.94 -9.93 -4.97
N LYS A 46 10.10 -10.12 -5.59
CA LYS A 46 11.20 -10.94 -5.09
C LYS A 46 12.48 -10.12 -5.01
N PRO A 47 13.09 -9.97 -3.82
CA PRO A 47 12.58 -10.41 -2.52
C PRO A 47 11.36 -9.56 -2.07
N PRO A 48 10.46 -10.11 -1.23
CA PRO A 48 9.34 -9.37 -0.67
C PRO A 48 9.79 -8.05 -0.02
N TYR A 49 8.98 -6.99 -0.10
CA TYR A 49 9.28 -5.69 0.55
C TYR A 49 9.64 -5.83 2.03
N TYR A 50 9.02 -6.79 2.72
CA TYR A 50 9.28 -7.07 4.12
C TYR A 50 10.69 -7.65 4.37
N GLU A 51 11.16 -8.54 3.50
CA GLU A 51 12.54 -9.06 3.58
C GLU A 51 13.56 -7.96 3.30
N LEU A 52 13.30 -7.11 2.31
CA LEU A 52 14.16 -5.97 2.02
C LEU A 52 14.25 -4.98 3.19
N PHE A 53 13.15 -4.80 3.94
CA PHE A 53 13.13 -3.96 5.14
C PHE A 53 13.97 -4.57 6.28
N HIS A 54 13.92 -5.90 6.46
CA HIS A 54 14.77 -6.60 7.42
C HIS A 54 16.25 -6.52 7.05
N GLU A 55 16.60 -6.76 5.78
CA GLU A 55 17.96 -6.60 5.29
C GLU A 55 18.52 -5.20 5.54
N TRP A 56 17.71 -4.15 5.40
CA TRP A 56 18.11 -2.79 5.76
C TRP A 56 18.33 -2.64 7.26
N LYS A 57 17.40 -3.13 8.10
CA LYS A 57 17.55 -3.05 9.56
C LYS A 57 18.83 -3.75 10.05
N GLU A 58 19.22 -4.82 9.39
CA GLU A 58 20.44 -5.57 9.68
C GLU A 58 21.70 -4.97 9.03
N GLY A 59 21.59 -3.82 8.35
CA GLY A 59 22.70 -3.15 7.69
C GLY A 59 23.23 -3.87 6.44
N ARG A 60 22.55 -4.93 6.00
CA ARG A 60 22.91 -5.72 4.81
C ARG A 60 22.55 -5.02 3.49
N ARG A 61 21.81 -3.90 3.56
CA ARG A 61 21.33 -3.15 2.40
C ARG A 61 21.30 -1.64 2.66
N VAL A 62 21.72 -0.85 1.66
CA VAL A 62 21.49 0.60 1.61
C VAL A 62 20.07 0.85 1.13
N LEU A 63 19.23 1.45 1.98
CA LEU A 63 17.83 1.70 1.68
C LEU A 63 17.70 3.00 0.86
N HIS A 64 17.29 2.88 -0.39
CA HIS A 64 16.82 4.04 -1.15
C HIS A 64 15.41 4.38 -0.64
N ASN A 65 15.30 5.37 0.24
CA ASN A 65 14.03 5.77 0.92
C ASN A 65 12.82 5.91 -0.02
N ARG A 66 13.03 6.27 -1.29
CA ARG A 66 11.96 6.33 -2.31
C ARG A 66 11.29 4.98 -2.59
N LEU A 67 12.00 3.86 -2.43
CA LEU A 67 11.47 2.51 -2.66
C LEU A 67 10.67 1.95 -1.48
N PHE A 68 10.80 2.52 -0.28
CA PHE A 68 10.23 1.97 0.97
C PHE A 68 9.31 2.92 1.73
N ALA A 69 9.17 4.18 1.27
CA ALA A 69 8.30 5.16 1.90
C ALA A 69 6.84 4.67 2.04
N SER A 70 6.41 3.68 1.26
CA SER A 70 5.05 3.11 1.25
C SER A 70 4.90 1.73 1.92
N GLY A 71 5.93 1.19 2.61
CA GLY A 71 5.92 -0.22 3.03
C GLY A 71 5.06 -0.58 4.26
N LYS A 72 4.54 0.41 5.01
CA LYS A 72 3.65 0.19 6.16
C LYS A 72 2.32 0.87 5.93
N LEU A 73 1.23 0.11 6.07
CA LEU A 73 -0.14 0.59 5.83
C LEU A 73 -0.44 1.85 6.66
N GLU A 74 -0.05 1.86 7.95
CA GLU A 74 -0.20 3.01 8.85
C GLU A 74 0.46 4.28 8.30
N LYS A 75 1.66 4.19 7.72
CA LYS A 75 2.33 5.36 7.12
C LYS A 75 1.61 5.87 5.88
N VAL A 76 0.99 4.97 5.12
CA VAL A 76 0.16 5.33 3.96
C VAL A 76 -1.09 6.05 4.44
N VAL A 77 -1.74 5.55 5.50
CA VAL A 77 -2.89 6.20 6.14
C VAL A 77 -2.51 7.60 6.65
N ASP A 78 -1.43 7.71 7.41
CA ASP A 78 -0.94 9.00 7.93
C ASP A 78 -0.64 9.99 6.81
N PHE A 79 0.02 9.53 5.73
CA PHE A 79 0.31 10.37 4.58
C PHE A 79 -0.97 10.89 3.92
N ILE A 80 -1.96 10.02 3.70
CA ILE A 80 -3.27 10.39 3.13
C ILE A 80 -3.96 11.42 4.03
N ASN A 81 -4.02 11.16 5.33
CA ASN A 81 -4.65 12.05 6.31
C ASN A 81 -3.97 13.43 6.31
N LEU A 82 -2.64 13.49 6.25
CA LEU A 82 -1.88 14.74 6.35
C LEU A 82 -1.82 15.53 5.03
N ASN A 83 -1.83 14.88 3.87
CA ASN A 83 -1.44 15.53 2.60
C ASN A 83 -2.51 15.50 1.51
N ILE A 84 -3.49 14.61 1.59
CA ILE A 84 -4.58 14.54 0.61
C ILE A 84 -5.79 15.26 1.22
N GLN A 85 -6.23 16.33 0.57
CA GLN A 85 -7.41 17.12 0.95
C GLN A 85 -8.66 16.47 0.41
#